data_AF-A0A930WBX2-F1
#
_entry.id   AF-A0A930WBX2-F1
#
_cell.length_a   1.000
_cell.length_b   1.000
_cell.length_c   1.000
_cell.angle_alpha   90.00
_cell.angle_beta   90.00
_cell.angle_gamma   90.00
#
_symmetry.space_group_name_H-M   'P 1'
#
loop_
_entity.id
_entity.type
_entity.pdbx_description
1 polymer ?
#
loop_
_entity_poly.entity_id
_entity_poly.type
_entity_poly.pdbx_seq_one_letter_code
_entity_poly.pdbx_strand_id
1 'polypeptide(L)'
;FVVDRQTASIVMMGSEEGGVEIEKVAAESPEKIIKEYIDPVIGLAPFQATRMAYAINIPGPAVRKAAALMQGLYAAFIGKDCSQVEINPLVVTEDDDVIALDAKLNFDDSALFRHPDIAELRDETEEDPKEREAAAAGLNYVNLGGDVACMVNGAGLAMATVDIIKHYGGEPANFLDVGGDSEPEKIAKAFNIMLEGGQAKGIFVNIFGGINRCDNIANGIIEAAKIISKDGKSLPVPVVVRLEGTK
;
A
#
# COMPACT_ATOMS: atom_id res chain seq x y z
N PHE A 1 -13.37 9.80 4.53
CA PHE A 1 -12.57 9.78 5.77
C PHE A 1 -11.20 9.23 5.47
N VAL A 2 -10.15 9.85 6.01
CA VAL A 2 -8.76 9.35 5.96
C VAL A 2 -8.05 9.70 7.27
N VAL A 3 -6.93 9.03 7.56
CA VAL A 3 -6.00 9.45 8.61
C VAL A 3 -5.09 10.54 8.05
N ASP A 4 -5.24 11.78 8.53
CA ASP A 4 -4.33 12.86 8.18
C ASP A 4 -3.04 12.76 8.99
N ARG A 5 -1.96 12.45 8.28
CA ARG A 5 -0.62 12.28 8.86
C ARG A 5 -0.02 13.57 9.40
N GLN A 6 -0.44 14.75 8.91
CA GLN A 6 0.10 16.02 9.38
C GLN A 6 -0.45 16.39 10.76
N THR A 7 -1.73 16.18 10.97
CA THR A 7 -2.41 16.48 12.24
C THR A 7 -2.51 15.27 13.17
N ALA A 8 -2.14 14.08 12.69
CA ALA A 8 -2.30 12.81 13.40
C ALA A 8 -3.76 12.58 13.86
N SER A 9 -4.71 12.96 13.01
CA SER A 9 -6.15 12.88 13.33
C SER A 9 -6.94 12.31 12.16
N ILE A 10 -8.16 11.86 12.43
CA ILE A 10 -9.08 11.44 11.37
C ILE A 10 -9.73 12.71 10.80
N VAL A 11 -9.73 12.82 9.48
CA VAL A 11 -10.38 13.92 8.77
C VAL A 11 -11.51 13.40 7.89
N MET A 12 -12.67 14.04 8.02
CA MET A 12 -13.76 13.93 7.07
C MET A 12 -13.58 15.02 6.02
N MET A 13 -13.53 14.62 4.74
CA MET A 13 -13.46 15.54 3.61
C MET A 13 -14.74 15.42 2.80
N GLY A 14 -15.21 16.53 2.24
CA GLY A 14 -16.37 16.56 1.35
C GLY A 14 -16.25 17.68 0.33
N SER A 15 -16.88 17.50 -0.82
CA SER A 15 -17.00 18.51 -1.87
C SER A 15 -18.37 18.39 -2.56
N GLU A 16 -18.85 19.50 -3.10
CA GLU A 16 -20.04 19.51 -3.98
C GLU A 16 -19.72 18.90 -5.36
N GLU A 17 -18.44 18.85 -5.75
CA GLU A 17 -17.97 18.28 -7.02
C GLU A 17 -17.92 16.74 -6.97
N GLY A 18 -19.09 16.12 -6.78
CA GLY A 18 -19.24 14.66 -6.81
C GLY A 18 -19.07 14.07 -8.21
N GLY A 19 -18.63 12.80 -8.29
CA GLY A 19 -18.44 12.08 -9.55
C GLY A 19 -17.16 12.46 -10.31
N VAL A 20 -16.26 13.20 -9.68
CA VAL A 20 -14.93 13.57 -10.18
C VAL A 20 -13.87 13.05 -9.22
N GLU A 21 -12.68 12.70 -9.74
CA GLU A 21 -11.53 12.36 -8.90
C GLU A 21 -11.19 13.52 -7.96
N ILE A 22 -11.12 13.23 -6.66
CA ILE A 22 -10.93 14.25 -5.64
C ILE A 22 -9.55 14.93 -5.74
N GLU A 23 -8.56 14.22 -6.26
CA GLU A 23 -7.21 14.73 -6.55
C GLU A 23 -7.23 15.87 -7.57
N LYS A 24 -8.11 15.77 -8.57
CA LYS A 24 -8.29 16.83 -9.56
C LYS A 24 -8.92 18.06 -8.94
N VAL A 25 -9.95 17.88 -8.11
CA VAL A 25 -10.57 18.99 -7.35
C VAL A 25 -9.54 19.65 -6.43
N ALA A 26 -8.68 18.87 -5.77
CA ALA A 26 -7.63 19.38 -4.91
C ALA A 26 -6.58 20.21 -5.66
N ALA A 27 -6.26 19.85 -6.91
CA ALA A 27 -5.30 20.57 -7.74
C ALA A 27 -5.88 21.85 -8.37
N GLU A 28 -7.12 21.79 -8.86
CA GLU A 28 -7.73 22.85 -9.66
C GLU A 28 -8.59 23.82 -8.82
N SER A 29 -9.23 23.33 -7.75
CA SER A 29 -10.18 24.11 -6.93
C SER A 29 -10.15 23.64 -5.46
N PRO A 30 -9.00 23.74 -4.76
CA PRO A 30 -8.83 23.22 -3.39
C PRO A 30 -9.81 23.82 -2.38
N GLU A 31 -10.31 25.03 -2.61
CA GLU A 31 -11.30 25.70 -1.78
C GLU A 31 -12.67 24.99 -1.75
N LYS A 32 -12.95 24.13 -2.75
CA LYS A 32 -14.17 23.30 -2.80
C LYS A 32 -14.08 22.05 -1.93
N ILE A 33 -12.93 21.77 -1.32
CA ILE A 33 -12.74 20.64 -0.41
C ILE A 33 -12.88 21.13 1.02
N ILE A 34 -14.01 20.80 1.62
CA ILE A 34 -14.28 21.08 3.03
C ILE A 34 -13.66 19.98 3.87
N LYS A 35 -13.05 20.36 4.99
CA LYS A 35 -12.40 19.43 5.93
C LYS A 35 -12.92 19.61 7.34
N GLU A 36 -13.22 18.50 7.99
CA GLU A 36 -13.65 18.39 9.38
C GLU A 36 -12.72 17.43 10.12
N TYR A 37 -11.92 17.96 11.03
CA TYR A 37 -11.02 17.15 11.87
C TYR A 37 -11.78 16.62 13.07
N ILE A 38 -11.53 15.35 13.40
CA ILE A 38 -12.28 14.61 14.39
C ILE A 38 -11.39 14.35 15.60
N ASP A 39 -11.86 14.80 16.77
CA ASP A 39 -11.20 14.51 18.03
C ASP A 39 -11.33 13.01 18.34
N PRO A 40 -10.22 12.31 18.67
CA PRO A 40 -10.24 10.86 18.85
C PRO A 40 -10.96 10.41 20.13
N VAL A 41 -11.14 11.29 21.11
CA VAL A 41 -11.83 10.99 22.38
C VAL A 41 -13.34 11.16 22.20
N ILE A 42 -13.75 12.23 21.52
CA ILE A 42 -15.16 12.56 21.31
C ILE A 42 -15.77 11.77 20.15
N GLY A 43 -14.97 11.52 19.11
CA GLY A 43 -15.44 11.00 17.83
C GLY A 43 -16.16 12.07 16.98
N LEU A 44 -16.74 11.65 15.85
CA LEU A 44 -17.43 12.57 14.94
C LEU A 44 -18.69 13.13 15.63
N ALA A 45 -18.66 14.40 16.01
CA ALA A 45 -19.81 15.00 16.66
C ALA A 45 -20.97 15.25 15.65
N PRO A 46 -22.25 15.12 16.05
CA PRO A 46 -23.39 15.33 15.16
C PRO A 46 -23.41 16.68 14.43
N PHE A 47 -22.91 17.74 15.09
CA PHE A 47 -22.83 19.06 14.49
C PHE A 47 -21.79 19.14 13.36
N GLN A 48 -20.71 18.35 13.41
CA GLN A 48 -19.69 18.33 12.37
C GLN A 48 -20.23 17.68 11.09
N ALA A 49 -20.94 16.56 11.22
CA ALA A 49 -21.62 15.90 10.10
C ALA A 49 -22.67 16.82 9.47
N THR A 50 -23.47 17.50 10.30
CA THR A 50 -24.47 18.48 9.83
C THR A 50 -23.80 19.68 9.13
N ARG A 51 -22.71 20.21 9.70
CA ARG A 51 -21.96 21.32 9.12
C ARG A 51 -21.33 20.95 7.77
N MET A 52 -20.78 19.74 7.65
CA MET A 52 -20.26 19.21 6.39
C MET A 52 -21.35 19.12 5.33
N ALA A 53 -22.52 18.55 5.66
CA ALA A 53 -23.63 18.44 4.73
C ALA A 53 -24.08 19.81 4.18
N TYR A 54 -24.19 20.84 5.04
CA TYR A 54 -24.46 22.20 4.58
C TYR A 54 -23.32 22.79 3.75
N ALA A 55 -22.07 22.55 4.13
CA ALA A 55 -20.90 23.11 3.44
C ALA A 55 -20.68 22.54 2.03
N ILE A 56 -21.19 21.34 1.76
CA ILE A 56 -21.19 20.71 0.42
C ILE A 56 -22.55 20.87 -0.30
N ASN A 57 -23.38 21.81 0.15
CA ASN A 57 -24.66 22.18 -0.47
C ASN A 57 -25.72 21.05 -0.56
N ILE A 58 -25.75 20.13 0.41
CA ILE A 58 -26.86 19.16 0.53
C ILE A 58 -28.19 19.89 0.78
N PRO A 59 -29.26 19.61 0.02
CA PRO A 59 -30.57 20.21 0.22
C PRO A 59 -31.11 19.98 1.64
N GLY A 60 -31.75 21.00 2.22
CA GLY A 60 -32.25 20.99 3.60
C GLY A 60 -33.01 19.73 4.03
N PRO A 61 -33.95 19.18 3.22
CA PRO A 61 -34.66 17.95 3.57
C PRO A 61 -33.75 16.71 3.68
N ALA A 62 -32.66 16.66 2.90
CA ALA A 62 -31.70 15.55 2.86
C ALA A 62 -30.57 15.67 3.90
N VAL A 63 -30.34 16.85 4.48
CA VAL A 63 -29.22 17.10 5.43
C VAL A 63 -29.17 16.11 6.58
N ARG A 64 -30.32 15.80 7.21
CA ARG A 64 -30.36 14.85 8.33
C ARG A 64 -29.94 13.45 7.91
N LYS A 65 -30.32 13.02 6.72
CA LYS A 65 -29.98 11.71 6.16
C LYS A 65 -28.50 11.65 5.78
N ALA A 66 -27.98 12.69 5.13
CA ALA A 66 -26.56 12.82 4.81
C ALA A 66 -25.69 12.79 6.08
N ALA A 67 -26.08 13.56 7.11
CA ALA A 67 -25.36 13.56 8.38
C ALA A 67 -25.40 12.18 9.07
N ALA A 68 -26.54 11.47 9.03
CA ALA A 68 -26.65 10.11 9.57
C ALA A 68 -25.76 9.11 8.80
N LEU A 69 -25.70 9.21 7.48
CA LEU A 69 -24.79 8.39 6.67
C LEU A 69 -23.32 8.67 7.03
N MET A 70 -22.91 9.95 7.11
CA MET A 70 -21.54 10.32 7.51
C MET A 70 -21.17 9.76 8.89
N GLN A 71 -22.10 9.77 9.83
CA GLN A 71 -21.93 9.15 11.15
C GLN A 71 -21.75 7.63 11.06
N GLY A 72 -22.56 6.95 10.23
CA GLY A 72 -22.42 5.51 9.98
C GLY A 72 -21.09 5.15 9.32
N LEU A 73 -20.65 5.95 8.34
CA LEU A 73 -19.35 5.79 7.69
C LEU A 73 -18.18 6.00 8.66
N TYR A 74 -18.28 6.95 9.58
CA TYR A 74 -17.28 7.11 10.64
C TYR A 74 -17.27 5.92 11.61
N ALA A 75 -18.45 5.41 11.99
CA ALA A 75 -18.54 4.21 12.81
C ALA A 75 -17.94 2.98 12.12
N ALA A 76 -18.13 2.83 10.80
CA ALA A 76 -17.47 1.81 9.99
C ALA A 76 -15.95 2.02 9.92
N PHE A 77 -15.51 3.26 9.69
CA PHE A 77 -14.10 3.63 9.64
C PHE A 77 -13.35 3.19 10.91
N ILE A 78 -13.91 3.50 12.08
CA ILE A 78 -13.33 3.10 13.37
C ILE A 78 -13.53 1.60 13.63
N GLY A 79 -14.75 1.10 13.44
CA GLY A 79 -15.14 -0.26 13.81
C GLY A 79 -14.49 -1.36 12.97
N LYS A 80 -13.96 -1.01 11.78
CA LYS A 80 -13.27 -1.92 10.86
C LYS A 80 -11.80 -1.57 10.63
N ASP A 81 -11.25 -0.64 11.42
CA ASP A 81 -9.88 -0.14 11.27
C ASP A 81 -9.57 0.24 9.81
N CYS A 82 -10.46 1.04 9.21
CA CYS A 82 -10.22 1.56 7.87
C CYS A 82 -9.08 2.58 7.87
N SER A 83 -8.24 2.53 6.85
CA SER A 83 -7.28 3.59 6.52
C SER A 83 -7.94 4.68 5.64
N GLN A 84 -8.95 4.31 4.86
CA GLN A 84 -9.76 5.21 4.02
C GLN A 84 -11.19 4.70 3.88
N VAL A 85 -12.15 5.62 3.88
CA VAL A 85 -13.53 5.39 3.43
C VAL A 85 -13.91 6.53 2.50
N GLU A 86 -14.19 6.22 1.25
CA GLU A 86 -14.57 7.17 0.20
C GLU A 86 -15.92 6.78 -0.39
N ILE A 87 -16.83 7.75 -0.48
CA ILE A 87 -18.10 7.62 -1.21
C ILE A 87 -18.04 8.60 -2.37
N ASN A 88 -18.06 8.10 -3.60
CA ASN A 88 -17.99 8.96 -4.77
C ASN A 88 -18.70 8.31 -5.98
N PRO A 89 -19.92 8.76 -6.37
CA PRO A 89 -20.64 9.91 -5.82
C PRO A 89 -21.53 9.57 -4.61
N LEU A 90 -21.70 10.58 -3.74
CA LEU A 90 -22.80 10.63 -2.79
C LEU A 90 -24.00 11.32 -3.46
N VAL A 91 -25.06 10.57 -3.72
CA VAL A 91 -26.21 11.03 -4.51
C VAL A 91 -27.33 11.52 -3.59
N VAL A 92 -27.92 12.66 -3.94
CA VAL A 92 -29.23 13.09 -3.44
C VAL A 92 -30.28 12.78 -4.50
N THR A 93 -31.30 12.00 -4.15
CA THR A 93 -32.37 11.62 -5.08
C THR A 93 -33.46 12.69 -5.19
N GLU A 94 -34.35 12.56 -6.17
CA GLU A 94 -35.51 13.44 -6.33
C GLU A 94 -36.47 13.41 -5.12
N ASP A 95 -36.46 12.32 -4.35
CA ASP A 95 -37.27 12.13 -3.13
C ASP A 95 -36.53 12.63 -1.86
N ASP A 96 -35.52 13.49 -2.02
CA ASP A 96 -34.65 14.00 -0.95
C ASP A 96 -34.02 12.85 -0.11
N ASP A 97 -33.69 11.73 -0.74
CA ASP A 97 -32.95 10.63 -0.13
C ASP A 97 -31.46 10.72 -0.41
N VAL A 98 -30.65 10.04 0.40
CA VAL A 98 -29.19 10.08 0.27
C VAL A 98 -28.66 8.67 0.08
N ILE A 99 -27.94 8.46 -1.02
CA ILE A 99 -27.44 7.15 -1.44
C ILE A 99 -25.93 7.25 -1.70
N ALA A 100 -25.17 6.33 -1.09
CA ALA A 100 -23.80 6.08 -1.51
C ALA A 100 -23.85 5.22 -2.78
N LEU A 101 -23.69 5.85 -3.96
CA LEU A 101 -23.81 5.12 -5.22
C LEU A 101 -22.62 4.20 -5.47
N ASP A 102 -21.43 4.65 -5.05
CA ASP A 102 -20.21 3.87 -5.07
C ASP A 102 -19.39 4.15 -3.81
N ALA A 103 -18.62 3.15 -3.37
CA ALA A 103 -17.85 3.19 -2.14
C ALA A 103 -16.51 2.46 -2.32
N LYS A 104 -15.43 3.12 -1.91
CA LYS A 104 -14.10 2.52 -1.80
C LYS A 104 -13.62 2.58 -0.36
N LEU A 105 -13.30 1.43 0.20
CA LEU A 105 -12.77 1.31 1.55
C LEU A 105 -11.39 0.66 1.47
N ASN A 106 -10.42 1.27 2.14
CA ASN A 106 -9.12 0.66 2.40
C ASN A 106 -9.02 0.36 3.89
N PHE A 107 -8.47 -0.80 4.23
CA PHE A 107 -8.29 -1.27 5.60
C PHE A 107 -6.82 -1.14 6.02
N ASP A 108 -6.55 -1.10 7.32
CA ASP A 108 -5.19 -1.23 7.84
C ASP A 108 -4.81 -2.71 7.93
N ASP A 109 -3.85 -3.14 7.10
CA ASP A 109 -3.32 -4.51 7.09
C ASP A 109 -2.82 -4.95 8.47
N SER A 110 -2.31 -4.00 9.26
CA SER A 110 -1.81 -4.25 10.62
C SER A 110 -2.92 -4.63 11.60
N ALA A 111 -4.18 -4.35 11.26
CA ALA A 111 -5.35 -4.63 12.07
C ALA A 111 -6.16 -5.84 11.57
N LEU A 112 -5.82 -6.45 10.43
CA LEU A 112 -6.59 -7.57 9.87
C LEU A 112 -6.70 -8.78 10.80
N PHE A 113 -5.71 -9.00 11.68
CA PHE A 113 -5.72 -10.10 12.65
C PHE A 113 -6.94 -10.10 13.60
N ARG A 114 -7.61 -8.94 13.76
CA ARG A 114 -8.82 -8.78 14.59
C ARG A 114 -10.11 -8.56 13.77
N HIS A 115 -10.04 -8.65 12.44
CA HIS A 115 -11.18 -8.53 11.52
C HIS A 115 -11.24 -9.72 10.56
N PRO A 116 -11.59 -10.92 11.05
CA PRO A 116 -11.69 -12.12 10.20
C PRO A 116 -12.72 -11.96 9.08
N ASP A 117 -13.80 -11.21 9.34
CA ASP A 117 -14.84 -10.93 8.35
C ASP A 117 -14.35 -10.06 7.18
N ILE A 118 -13.37 -9.19 7.40
CA ILE A 118 -12.72 -8.42 6.33
C ILE A 118 -11.70 -9.29 5.60
N ALA A 119 -10.92 -10.09 6.33
CA ALA A 119 -9.94 -10.99 5.72
C ALA A 119 -10.58 -12.00 4.75
N GLU A 120 -11.81 -12.47 5.05
CA GLU A 120 -12.59 -13.36 4.19
C GLU A 120 -13.06 -12.71 2.87
N LEU A 121 -13.10 -11.37 2.79
CA LEU A 121 -13.49 -10.64 1.58
C LEU A 121 -12.33 -10.43 0.60
N ARG A 122 -11.10 -10.86 0.95
CA ARG A 122 -9.92 -10.71 0.10
C ARG A 122 -10.08 -11.50 -1.20
N ASP A 123 -10.05 -10.81 -2.33
CA ASP A 123 -10.02 -11.42 -3.65
C ASP A 123 -8.60 -11.47 -4.20
N GLU A 124 -7.97 -12.63 -4.06
CA GLU A 124 -6.62 -12.90 -4.55
C GLU A 124 -6.48 -12.90 -6.09
N THR A 125 -7.59 -12.88 -6.84
CA THR A 125 -7.56 -12.87 -8.31
C THR A 125 -7.29 -11.48 -8.89
N GLU A 126 -7.50 -10.43 -8.09
CA GLU A 126 -7.25 -9.03 -8.45
C GLU A 126 -5.84 -8.55 -8.06
N GLU A 127 -5.02 -9.40 -7.45
CA GLU A 127 -3.65 -9.08 -7.02
C GLU A 127 -2.60 -9.61 -8.02
N ASP A 128 -1.45 -8.93 -8.12
CA ASP A 128 -0.33 -9.42 -8.93
C ASP A 128 0.16 -10.79 -8.38
N PRO A 129 0.23 -11.84 -9.23
CA PRO A 129 0.64 -13.18 -8.79
C PRO A 129 2.00 -13.22 -8.09
N LYS A 130 2.95 -12.36 -8.49
CA LYS A 130 4.28 -12.26 -7.88
C LYS A 130 4.21 -11.63 -6.49
N GLU A 131 3.38 -10.61 -6.33
CA GLU A 131 3.17 -9.96 -5.03
C GLU A 131 2.50 -10.93 -4.05
N ARG A 132 1.53 -11.72 -4.52
CA ARG A 132 0.92 -12.81 -3.74
C ARG A 132 1.91 -13.88 -3.33
N GLU A 133 2.71 -14.38 -4.27
CA GLU A 133 3.72 -15.40 -3.99
C GLU A 133 4.78 -14.89 -3.01
N ALA A 134 5.19 -13.62 -3.15
CA ALA A 134 6.10 -12.95 -2.23
C ALA A 134 5.49 -12.80 -0.83
N ALA A 135 4.25 -12.33 -0.73
CA ALA A 135 3.55 -12.15 0.55
C ALA A 135 3.43 -13.48 1.30
N ALA A 136 3.10 -14.58 0.59
CA ALA A 136 3.06 -15.93 1.18
C ALA A 136 4.42 -16.42 1.71
N ALA A 137 5.53 -15.85 1.21
CA ALA A 137 6.88 -16.11 1.68
C ALA A 137 7.39 -15.09 2.72
N GLY A 138 6.53 -14.16 3.18
CA GLY A 138 6.91 -13.10 4.11
C GLY A 138 7.89 -12.10 3.49
N LEU A 139 7.75 -11.83 2.19
CA LEU A 139 8.53 -10.86 1.42
C LEU A 139 7.66 -9.66 1.07
N ASN A 140 8.17 -8.45 1.25
CA ASN A 140 7.50 -7.24 0.76
C ASN A 140 7.99 -6.96 -0.66
N TYR A 141 7.19 -7.32 -1.66
CA TYR A 141 7.51 -7.21 -3.08
C TYR A 141 6.50 -6.32 -3.78
N VAL A 142 6.97 -5.49 -4.72
CA VAL A 142 6.10 -4.75 -5.65
C VAL A 142 6.69 -4.87 -7.05
N ASN A 143 5.86 -5.23 -8.03
CA ASN A 143 6.29 -5.35 -9.42
C ASN A 143 6.34 -3.97 -10.10
N LEU A 144 7.47 -3.61 -10.71
CA LEU A 144 7.67 -2.31 -11.36
C LEU A 144 7.83 -2.41 -12.89
N GLY A 145 7.99 -3.61 -13.44
CA GLY A 145 8.03 -3.84 -14.90
C GLY A 145 9.35 -3.51 -15.61
N GLY A 146 10.39 -3.03 -14.91
CA GLY A 146 11.73 -2.79 -15.46
C GLY A 146 12.59 -4.05 -15.67
N ASP A 147 13.89 -3.88 -15.94
CA ASP A 147 14.82 -4.95 -16.33
C ASP A 147 15.96 -5.25 -15.33
N VAL A 148 16.14 -4.45 -14.29
CA VAL A 148 17.09 -4.71 -13.20
C VAL A 148 16.31 -5.04 -11.93
N ALA A 149 16.27 -6.31 -11.56
CA ALA A 149 15.65 -6.72 -10.31
C ALA A 149 16.55 -6.35 -9.13
N CYS A 150 15.97 -6.02 -7.98
CA CYS A 150 16.74 -5.75 -6.78
C CYS A 150 16.24 -6.53 -5.57
N MET A 151 17.17 -6.94 -4.71
CA MET A 151 16.89 -7.60 -3.44
C MET A 151 17.65 -6.86 -2.34
N VAL A 152 16.91 -6.34 -1.35
CA VAL A 152 17.43 -5.43 -0.34
C VAL A 152 16.84 -5.77 1.02
N ASN A 153 17.55 -5.44 2.10
CA ASN A 153 16.99 -5.49 3.46
C ASN A 153 16.66 -4.09 3.98
N GLY A 154 15.41 -3.91 4.39
CA GLY A 154 14.83 -2.67 4.87
C GLY A 154 14.22 -1.82 3.75
N ALA A 155 12.94 -1.49 3.90
CA ALA A 155 12.16 -0.72 2.92
C ALA A 155 12.81 0.61 2.49
N GLY A 156 13.44 1.34 3.41
CA GLY A 156 14.13 2.60 3.07
C GLY A 156 15.32 2.41 2.14
N LEU A 157 16.14 1.37 2.37
CA LEU A 157 17.26 1.03 1.49
C LEU A 157 16.76 0.45 0.16
N ALA A 158 15.66 -0.29 0.18
CA ALA A 158 15.04 -0.84 -1.03
C ALA A 158 14.58 0.29 -1.97
N MET A 159 13.88 1.31 -1.45
CA MET A 159 13.51 2.50 -2.24
C MET A 159 14.75 3.23 -2.78
N ALA A 160 15.77 3.46 -1.94
CA ALA A 160 17.00 4.11 -2.39
C ALA A 160 17.75 3.29 -3.48
N THR A 161 17.61 1.96 -3.45
CA THR A 161 18.20 1.06 -4.45
C THR A 161 17.42 1.11 -5.77
N VAL A 162 16.09 1.19 -5.72
CA VAL A 162 15.25 1.45 -6.90
C VAL A 162 15.65 2.79 -7.54
N ASP A 163 15.81 3.84 -6.73
CA ASP A 163 16.20 5.18 -7.18
C ASP A 163 17.60 5.19 -7.80
N ILE A 164 18.59 4.53 -7.18
CA ILE A 164 19.97 4.54 -7.69
C ILE A 164 20.10 3.76 -8.98
N ILE A 165 19.35 2.66 -9.15
CA ILE A 165 19.28 1.92 -10.43
C ILE A 165 18.79 2.86 -11.53
N LYS A 166 17.68 3.58 -11.27
CA LYS A 166 17.12 4.55 -12.22
C LYS A 166 18.07 5.70 -12.51
N HIS A 167 18.74 6.23 -11.48
CA HIS A 167 19.71 7.31 -11.60
C HIS A 167 20.87 6.96 -12.54
N TYR A 168 21.33 5.70 -12.52
CA TYR A 168 22.37 5.20 -13.42
C TYR A 168 21.85 4.63 -14.75
N GLY A 169 20.56 4.85 -15.07
CA GLY A 169 19.98 4.54 -16.38
C GLY A 169 19.43 3.11 -16.54
N GLY A 170 19.36 2.32 -15.47
CA GLY A 170 18.62 1.05 -15.47
C GLY A 170 17.13 1.26 -15.21
N GLU A 171 16.30 0.29 -15.57
CA GLU A 171 14.88 0.29 -15.19
C GLU A 171 14.68 -0.70 -14.04
N PRO A 172 14.31 -0.27 -12.82
CA PRO A 172 14.09 -1.18 -11.71
C PRO A 172 12.92 -2.12 -12.02
N ALA A 173 13.14 -3.43 -11.94
CA ALA A 173 12.13 -4.45 -12.24
C ALA A 173 11.12 -4.63 -11.10
N ASN A 174 11.56 -4.38 -9.87
CA ASN A 174 10.76 -4.59 -8.68
C ASN A 174 11.28 -3.72 -7.52
N PHE A 175 10.44 -3.57 -6.50
CA PHE A 175 10.84 -3.32 -5.13
C PHE A 175 10.83 -4.67 -4.39
N LEU A 176 11.82 -4.94 -3.54
CA LEU A 176 11.82 -6.11 -2.67
C LEU A 176 12.60 -5.85 -1.38
N ASP A 177 11.89 -5.91 -0.26
CA ASP A 177 12.47 -5.97 1.08
C ASP A 177 12.36 -7.40 1.63
N VAL A 178 13.51 -8.06 1.80
CA VAL A 178 13.60 -9.42 2.36
C VAL A 178 13.56 -9.45 3.90
N GLY A 179 13.59 -8.27 4.53
CA GLY A 179 13.69 -8.11 5.98
C GLY A 179 15.09 -8.45 6.50
N GLY A 180 15.17 -8.80 7.79
CA GLY A 180 16.43 -9.18 8.44
C GLY A 180 16.85 -10.63 8.23
N ASP A 181 16.01 -11.46 7.62
CA ASP A 181 16.27 -12.90 7.51
C ASP A 181 17.13 -13.20 6.28
N SER A 182 18.20 -13.98 6.47
CA SER A 182 19.13 -14.38 5.42
C SER A 182 19.10 -15.89 5.15
N GLU A 183 17.97 -16.55 5.40
CA GLU A 183 17.81 -17.98 5.17
C GLU A 183 17.89 -18.31 3.66
N PRO A 184 18.69 -19.32 3.25
CA PRO A 184 18.88 -19.66 1.84
C PRO A 184 17.58 -19.91 1.07
N GLU A 185 16.60 -20.57 1.69
CA GLU A 185 15.31 -20.91 1.09
C GLU A 185 14.49 -19.64 0.78
N LYS A 186 14.50 -18.67 1.69
CA LYS A 186 13.84 -17.37 1.51
C LYS A 186 14.47 -16.58 0.37
N ILE A 187 15.81 -16.58 0.29
CA ILE A 187 16.55 -15.95 -0.81
C ILE A 187 16.27 -16.66 -2.15
N ALA A 188 16.21 -17.99 -2.16
CA ALA A 188 15.88 -18.77 -3.36
C ALA A 188 14.47 -18.44 -3.86
N LYS A 189 13.50 -18.31 -2.95
CA LYS A 189 12.13 -17.88 -3.27
C LYS A 189 12.11 -16.48 -3.88
N ALA A 190 12.80 -15.53 -3.26
CA ALA A 190 12.96 -14.17 -3.80
C ALA A 190 13.55 -14.17 -5.22
N PHE A 191 14.62 -14.95 -5.45
CA PHE A 191 15.24 -15.05 -6.77
C PHE A 191 14.30 -15.66 -7.82
N ASN A 192 13.54 -16.70 -7.47
CA ASN A 192 12.56 -17.29 -8.38
C ASN A 192 11.49 -16.27 -8.81
N ILE A 193 10.94 -15.50 -7.87
CA ILE A 193 9.93 -14.47 -8.15
C ILE A 193 10.50 -13.38 -9.08
N MET A 194 11.72 -12.91 -8.81
CA MET A 194 12.39 -11.90 -9.64
C MET A 194 12.70 -12.40 -11.06
N LEU A 195 13.03 -13.68 -11.22
CA LEU A 195 13.38 -14.30 -12.50
C LEU A 195 12.16 -14.78 -13.30
N GLU A 196 11.01 -14.90 -12.66
CA GLU A 196 9.79 -15.36 -13.30
C GLU A 196 9.41 -14.49 -14.50
N GLY A 197 9.00 -15.14 -15.60
CA GLY A 197 8.62 -14.47 -16.84
C GLY A 197 9.80 -13.90 -17.64
N GLY A 198 11.04 -14.00 -17.16
CA GLY A 198 12.23 -13.52 -17.87
C GLY A 198 12.30 -11.99 -18.04
N GLN A 199 11.56 -11.24 -17.24
CA GLN A 199 11.53 -9.77 -17.27
C GLN A 199 12.88 -9.18 -16.85
N ALA A 200 13.44 -9.67 -15.74
CA ALA A 200 14.73 -9.22 -15.23
C ALA A 200 15.88 -9.74 -16.11
N LYS A 201 16.79 -8.83 -16.49
CA LYS A 201 18.03 -9.11 -17.22
C LYS A 201 19.27 -9.08 -16.33
N GLY A 202 19.11 -8.65 -15.07
CA GLY A 202 20.14 -8.66 -14.05
C GLY A 202 19.52 -8.53 -12.66
N ILE A 203 20.24 -8.97 -11.64
CA ILE A 203 19.84 -8.83 -10.24
C ILE A 203 20.89 -7.98 -9.52
N PHE A 204 20.44 -6.96 -8.80
CA PHE A 204 21.26 -6.18 -7.88
C PHE A 204 20.88 -6.49 -6.43
N VAL A 205 21.77 -7.18 -5.73
CA VAL A 205 21.64 -7.47 -4.29
C VAL A 205 22.38 -6.38 -3.52
N ASN A 206 21.66 -5.66 -2.66
CA ASN A 206 22.24 -4.61 -1.81
C ASN A 206 21.83 -4.87 -0.35
N ILE A 207 22.72 -5.49 0.43
CA ILE A 207 22.44 -5.86 1.82
C ILE A 207 23.39 -5.13 2.77
N PHE A 208 22.80 -4.50 3.79
CA PHE A 208 23.52 -3.96 4.93
C PHE A 208 23.37 -4.95 6.10
N GLY A 209 24.42 -5.69 6.42
CA GLY A 209 24.38 -6.85 7.33
C GLY A 209 23.85 -6.53 8.72
N GLY A 210 24.14 -5.34 9.26
CA GLY A 210 23.64 -4.92 10.57
C GLY A 210 24.01 -5.92 11.66
N ILE A 211 23.03 -6.67 12.17
CA ILE A 211 23.23 -7.75 13.16
C ILE A 211 23.75 -9.06 12.54
N ASN A 212 23.55 -9.28 11.25
CA ASN A 212 24.00 -10.46 10.52
C ASN A 212 25.41 -10.24 9.96
N ARG A 213 26.22 -11.30 9.99
CA ARG A 213 27.55 -11.30 9.37
C ARG A 213 27.43 -11.47 7.86
N CYS A 214 28.24 -10.73 7.11
CA CYS A 214 28.20 -10.75 5.65
C CYS A 214 28.61 -12.10 5.05
N ASP A 215 29.44 -12.90 5.74
CA ASP A 215 29.81 -14.24 5.29
C ASP A 215 28.61 -15.20 5.28
N ASN A 216 27.76 -15.15 6.31
CA ASN A 216 26.51 -15.92 6.37
C ASN A 216 25.56 -15.54 5.23
N ILE A 217 25.38 -14.25 4.97
CA ILE A 217 24.53 -13.77 3.87
C ILE A 217 25.09 -14.19 2.52
N ALA A 218 26.40 -14.04 2.30
CA ALA A 218 27.05 -14.46 1.07
C ALA A 218 26.89 -15.97 0.82
N ASN A 219 27.05 -16.79 1.84
CA ASN A 219 26.80 -18.23 1.77
C ASN A 219 25.34 -18.52 1.44
N GLY A 220 24.39 -17.81 2.07
CA GLY A 220 22.96 -17.93 1.78
C GLY A 220 22.62 -17.63 0.33
N ILE A 221 23.21 -16.57 -0.25
CA ILE A 221 23.05 -16.23 -1.68
C ILE A 221 23.62 -17.32 -2.58
N ILE A 222 24.79 -17.87 -2.25
CA ILE A 222 25.42 -18.96 -3.02
C ILE A 222 24.56 -20.22 -2.98
N GLU A 223 24.07 -20.61 -1.80
CA GLU A 223 23.19 -21.78 -1.65
C GLU A 223 21.86 -21.57 -2.36
N ALA A 224 21.25 -20.39 -2.23
CA ALA A 224 20.04 -20.03 -2.97
C ALA A 224 20.24 -20.12 -4.50
N ALA A 225 21.37 -19.62 -4.99
CA ALA A 225 21.70 -19.69 -6.40
C ALA A 225 21.85 -21.15 -6.87
N LYS A 226 22.42 -22.05 -6.05
CA LYS A 226 22.50 -23.48 -6.37
C LYS A 226 21.12 -24.15 -6.39
N ILE A 227 20.23 -23.79 -5.47
CA ILE A 227 18.87 -24.35 -5.38
C ILE A 227 18.08 -24.09 -6.66
N ILE A 228 18.17 -22.88 -7.21
CA ILE A 228 17.38 -22.47 -8.39
C ILE A 228 18.11 -22.67 -9.72
N SER A 229 19.41 -22.94 -9.68
CA SER A 229 20.22 -23.16 -10.87
C SER A 229 19.92 -24.53 -11.49
N LYS A 230 19.55 -24.56 -12.77
CA LYS A 230 19.28 -25.80 -13.51
C LYS A 230 20.53 -26.67 -13.70
N ASP A 231 21.72 -26.08 -13.72
CA ASP A 231 23.02 -26.76 -13.89
C ASP A 231 23.86 -26.80 -12.59
N GLY A 232 23.31 -26.26 -11.50
CA GLY A 232 23.96 -26.12 -10.20
C GLY A 232 25.15 -25.15 -10.18
N LYS A 233 25.34 -24.33 -11.23
CA LYS A 233 26.54 -23.51 -11.43
C LYS A 233 26.23 -22.06 -11.82
N SER A 234 25.14 -21.81 -12.53
CA SER A 234 24.85 -20.50 -13.08
C SER A 234 23.39 -20.09 -12.94
N LEU A 235 23.17 -18.79 -12.71
CA LEU A 235 21.88 -18.14 -12.83
C LEU A 235 21.69 -17.63 -14.27
N PRO A 236 20.45 -17.53 -14.76
CA PRO A 236 20.19 -17.11 -16.15
C PRO A 236 20.57 -15.65 -16.43
N VAL A 237 20.85 -14.85 -15.40
CA VAL A 237 21.20 -13.43 -15.49
C VAL A 237 22.38 -13.10 -14.57
N PRO A 238 23.18 -12.06 -14.89
CA PRO A 238 24.22 -11.57 -13.99
C PRO A 238 23.65 -11.10 -12.65
N VAL A 239 24.38 -11.39 -11.57
CA VAL A 239 24.07 -10.92 -10.22
C VAL A 239 25.21 -10.03 -9.74
N VAL A 240 24.89 -8.79 -9.42
CA VAL A 240 25.79 -7.85 -8.75
C VAL A 240 25.45 -7.84 -7.28
N VAL A 241 26.43 -8.05 -6.41
CA VAL A 241 26.23 -8.13 -4.97
C VAL A 241 27.05 -7.07 -4.26
N ARG A 242 26.38 -6.23 -3.47
CA ARG A 242 26.99 -5.33 -2.50
C ARG A 242 26.60 -5.78 -1.09
N LEU A 243 27.59 -6.17 -0.31
CA LEU A 243 27.46 -6.50 1.12
C LEU A 243 28.27 -5.52 1.94
N GLU A 244 27.67 -4.97 2.98
CA GLU A 244 28.34 -4.07 3.93
C GLU A 244 28.02 -4.48 5.35
N GLY A 245 29.05 -4.59 6.21
CA GLY A 245 28.85 -4.99 7.60
C GLY A 245 30.04 -5.76 8.16
N THR A 246 29.75 -6.56 9.19
CA THR A 246 30.78 -7.35 9.87
C THR A 246 31.15 -8.58 9.06
N LYS A 247 32.41 -9.02 9.22
CA LYS A 247 32.90 -10.26 8.65
C LYS A 247 32.50 -11.45 9.52
#